data_AF-A0A914L8Y6-F1
#
_entry.id   AF-A0A914L8Y6-F1
#
_cell.length_a   1.000
_cell.length_b   1.000
_cell.length_c   1.000
_cell.angle_alpha   90.00
_cell.angle_beta   90.00
_cell.angle_gamma   90.00
#
_symmetry.space_group_name_H-M   'P 1'
#
loop_
_entity.id
_entity.type
_entity.pdbx_description
1 polymer ?
#
loop_
_entity_poly.entity_id
_entity_poly.type
_entity_poly.pdbx_seq_one_letter_code
_entity_poly.pdbx_strand_id
1 'polypeptide(L)'
;MDCVPKSEGWYRSYTMETLAVKRCPTSGSCKESYCASVRPSTVIPELREVNSLPGVSRCEPSSSFWFQGCALPTSACLFYRTFARPTTGNTFELITCPTWEFNIHASLQLEVSGRKPLMESILLHPGMTFNWNNVSVTPIAVAAPPAPA
;
A
#
# COMPACT_ATOMS: atom_id res chain seq x y z
N MET A 1 -9.41 7.67 -23.45
CA MET A 1 -8.79 8.34 -22.29
C MET A 1 -7.88 7.31 -21.68
N ASP A 2 -6.61 7.63 -21.62
CA ASP A 2 -5.59 6.67 -21.22
C ASP A 2 -5.02 7.15 -19.89
N CYS A 3 -5.03 6.25 -18.91
CA CYS A 3 -4.40 6.53 -17.62
C CYS A 3 -2.89 6.53 -17.84
N VAL A 4 -2.23 7.57 -17.32
CA VAL A 4 -0.78 7.56 -17.17
C VAL A 4 -0.48 6.92 -15.80
N PRO A 5 -0.04 5.65 -15.76
CA PRO A 5 0.07 4.92 -14.50
C PRO A 5 1.27 5.40 -13.69
N LYS A 6 1.08 5.50 -12.38
CA LYS A 6 2.14 5.74 -11.40
C LYS A 6 2.08 4.68 -10.32
N SER A 7 3.19 4.00 -10.08
CA SER A 7 3.32 3.05 -8.98
C SER A 7 3.43 3.78 -7.65
N GLU A 8 2.53 3.48 -6.70
CA GLU A 8 2.61 3.97 -5.32
C GLU A 8 3.39 3.00 -4.42
N GLY A 9 3.42 1.71 -4.79
CA GLY A 9 4.22 0.71 -4.08
C GLY A 9 3.61 -0.69 -4.10
N TRP A 10 4.31 -1.60 -3.44
CA TRP A 10 3.95 -3.01 -3.37
C TRP A 10 3.39 -3.37 -1.99
N TYR A 11 2.26 -4.07 -2.00
CA TYR A 11 1.52 -4.47 -0.83
C TYR A 11 1.29 -5.97 -0.84
N ARG A 12 0.93 -6.51 0.32
CA ARG A 12 0.54 -7.91 0.47
C ARG A 12 -0.59 -8.02 1.49
N SER A 13 -1.46 -9.00 1.32
CA SER A 13 -2.51 -9.28 2.30
C SER A 13 -1.91 -9.89 3.58
N TYR A 14 -2.39 -9.44 4.73
CA TYR A 14 -1.92 -9.90 6.04
C TYR A 14 -3.05 -9.91 7.08
N THR A 15 -2.84 -10.69 8.15
CA THR A 15 -3.62 -10.67 9.39
C THR A 15 -2.74 -10.21 10.53
N MET A 16 -3.32 -9.49 11.49
CA MET A 16 -2.61 -9.07 12.69
C MET A 16 -2.71 -10.15 13.75
N GLU A 17 -1.57 -10.62 14.21
CA GLU A 17 -1.46 -11.63 15.27
C GLU A 17 -0.57 -11.11 16.40
N THR A 18 -0.72 -11.68 17.60
CA THR A 18 0.14 -11.38 18.74
C THR A 18 0.66 -12.67 19.34
N LEU A 19 1.97 -12.77 19.49
CA LEU A 19 2.63 -13.84 20.22
C LEU A 19 3.15 -13.26 21.54
N ALA A 20 2.86 -13.95 22.65
CA ALA A 20 3.29 -13.54 23.97
C ALA A 20 3.99 -14.68 24.71
N VAL A 21 5.08 -14.37 25.41
CA VAL A 21 5.85 -15.30 26.23
C VAL A 21 6.14 -14.64 27.56
N LYS A 22 5.69 -15.28 28.65
CA LYS A 22 6.02 -14.88 30.01
C LYS A 22 7.30 -15.57 30.46
N ARG A 23 8.24 -14.82 31.04
CA ARG A 23 9.44 -15.36 31.70
C ARG A 23 9.47 -14.92 33.16
N CYS A 24 9.82 -15.88 34.01
CA CYS A 24 10.07 -15.60 35.42
C CYS A 24 11.27 -14.66 35.58
N PRO A 25 11.38 -13.98 36.75
CA PRO A 25 12.53 -13.14 37.02
C PRO A 25 13.83 -13.92 36.91
N THR A 26 14.87 -13.29 36.37
CA THR A 26 16.20 -13.88 36.10
C THR A 26 16.22 -15.01 35.06
N SER A 27 15.09 -15.31 34.42
CA SER A 27 14.97 -16.33 33.38
C SER A 27 15.02 -15.71 31.98
N GLY A 28 15.88 -16.24 31.11
CA GLY A 28 16.04 -15.74 29.74
C GLY A 28 16.48 -14.27 29.71
N SER A 29 15.82 -13.48 28.88
CA SER A 29 16.01 -12.02 28.75
C SER A 29 15.40 -11.23 29.91
N CYS A 30 14.59 -11.87 30.78
CA CYS A 30 13.97 -11.20 31.91
C CYS A 30 14.96 -11.00 33.05
N LYS A 31 15.83 -10.01 32.92
CA LYS A 31 16.82 -9.59 33.92
C LYS A 31 16.69 -8.10 34.18
N GLU A 32 16.78 -7.70 35.45
CA GLU A 32 16.78 -6.30 35.87
C GLU A 32 15.62 -5.49 35.24
N SER A 33 15.91 -4.35 34.63
CA SER A 33 14.96 -3.46 33.95
C SER A 33 14.88 -3.72 32.44
N TYR A 34 15.06 -4.96 31.97
CA TYR A 34 15.05 -5.26 30.53
C TYR A 34 13.79 -4.73 29.82
N CYS A 35 12.60 -4.86 30.43
CA CYS A 35 11.37 -4.30 29.85
C CYS A 35 11.46 -2.79 29.58
N ALA A 36 12.17 -2.01 30.39
CA ALA A 36 12.33 -0.57 30.19
C ALA A 36 13.21 -0.25 28.97
N SER A 37 14.07 -1.18 28.55
CA SER A 37 14.94 -1.02 27.38
C SER A 37 14.30 -1.49 26.06
N VAL A 38 13.17 -2.19 26.13
CA VAL A 38 12.50 -2.75 24.95
C VAL A 38 11.85 -1.63 24.13
N ARG A 39 12.27 -1.54 22.87
CA ARG A 39 11.71 -0.65 21.84
C ARG A 39 10.83 -1.45 20.88
N PRO A 40 9.96 -0.79 20.10
CA PRO A 40 9.15 -1.43 19.07
C PRO A 40 9.94 -2.33 18.09
N SER A 41 11.17 -1.95 17.77
CA SER A 41 12.06 -2.68 16.86
C SER A 41 12.99 -3.69 17.56
N THR A 42 12.91 -3.83 18.89
CA THR A 42 13.78 -4.74 19.63
C THR A 42 13.46 -6.19 19.26
N VAL A 43 14.51 -6.92 18.90
CA VAL A 43 14.46 -8.37 18.66
C VAL A 43 14.47 -9.07 20.00
N ILE A 44 13.37 -9.71 20.37
CA ILE A 44 13.25 -10.43 21.65
C ILE A 44 13.58 -11.90 21.41
N PRO A 45 14.63 -12.48 22.04
CA PRO A 45 15.03 -13.86 21.82
C PRO A 45 13.91 -14.89 22.03
N GLU A 46 13.02 -14.63 23.00
CA GLU A 46 11.85 -15.46 23.32
C GLU A 46 10.80 -15.51 22.20
N LEU A 47 10.82 -14.55 21.27
CA LEU A 47 9.86 -14.41 20.17
C LEU A 47 10.53 -14.64 18.80
N ARG A 48 11.59 -15.46 18.75
CA ARG A 48 12.44 -15.67 17.57
C ARG A 48 11.66 -16.01 16.29
N GLU A 49 10.59 -16.80 16.42
CA GLU A 49 9.74 -17.22 15.30
C GLU A 49 9.01 -16.07 14.58
N VAL A 50 8.76 -14.96 15.27
CA VAL A 50 7.98 -13.82 14.74
C VAL A 50 8.80 -12.54 14.62
N ASN A 51 10.08 -12.56 15.02
CA ASN A 51 10.98 -11.41 14.90
C ASN A 51 11.28 -11.03 13.44
N SER A 52 11.21 -11.99 12.51
CA SER A 52 11.38 -11.73 11.08
C SER A 52 10.16 -11.06 10.44
N LEU A 53 9.00 -11.14 11.10
CA LEU A 53 7.76 -10.57 10.59
C LEU A 53 7.66 -9.08 10.95
N PRO A 54 7.13 -8.23 10.06
CA PRO A 54 6.93 -6.82 10.35
C PRO A 54 5.94 -6.66 11.51
N GLY A 55 6.31 -5.86 12.50
CA GLY A 55 5.56 -5.77 13.75
C GLY A 55 6.29 -4.99 14.83
N VAL A 56 5.65 -4.92 15.99
CA VAL A 56 6.08 -4.14 17.15
C VAL A 56 6.26 -5.05 18.36
N SER A 57 7.45 -5.03 18.94
CA SER A 57 7.79 -5.73 20.18
C SER A 57 7.52 -4.84 21.40
N ARG A 58 7.03 -5.44 22.49
CA ARG A 58 6.80 -4.79 23.78
C ARG A 58 7.12 -5.73 24.93
N CYS A 59 7.29 -5.14 26.11
CA CYS A 59 7.54 -5.86 27.35
C CYS A 59 6.81 -5.16 28.49
N GLU A 60 6.04 -5.91 29.25
CA GLU A 60 5.34 -5.41 30.43
C GLU A 60 5.69 -6.23 31.67
N PRO A 61 5.86 -5.59 32.83
CA PRO A 61 6.03 -6.30 34.08
C PRO A 61 4.73 -7.04 34.43
N SER A 62 4.86 -8.32 34.77
CA SER A 62 3.76 -9.20 35.15
C SER A 62 3.99 -9.72 36.57
N SER A 63 2.94 -10.23 37.22
CA SER A 63 3.04 -10.85 38.54
C SER A 63 3.86 -12.15 38.47
N SER A 64 4.69 -12.39 39.49
CA SER A 64 5.34 -13.68 39.71
C SER A 64 4.87 -14.21 41.06
N PHE A 65 4.40 -15.44 41.10
CA PHE A 65 4.12 -16.14 42.34
C PHE A 65 4.67 -17.56 42.25
N TRP A 66 5.00 -18.14 43.40
CA TRP A 66 5.45 -19.54 43.51
C TRP A 66 4.47 -20.51 42.85
N PHE A 67 3.16 -20.30 43.05
CA PHE A 67 2.11 -21.10 42.40
C PHE A 67 2.04 -20.93 40.88
N GLN A 68 2.60 -19.85 40.32
CA GLN A 68 2.70 -19.62 38.87
C GLN A 68 4.03 -20.14 38.28
N GLY A 69 4.80 -20.93 39.03
CA GLY A 69 6.02 -21.56 38.56
C GLY A 69 7.28 -20.68 38.64
N CYS A 70 7.23 -19.56 39.35
CA CYS A 70 8.40 -18.69 39.54
C CYS A 70 8.91 -18.75 40.99
N ALA A 71 10.21 -18.99 41.15
CA ALA A 71 10.86 -19.13 42.47
C ALA A 71 11.28 -17.81 43.13
N LEU A 72 11.12 -16.67 42.46
CA LEU A 72 11.54 -15.36 42.97
C LEU A 72 10.31 -14.45 43.15
N PRO A 73 10.24 -13.67 44.24
CA PRO A 73 9.13 -12.76 44.52
C PRO A 73 9.17 -11.45 43.71
N THR A 74 10.06 -11.34 42.72
CA THR A 74 10.21 -10.17 41.85
C THR A 74 9.27 -10.23 40.64
N SER A 75 9.04 -9.10 39.96
CA SER A 75 8.13 -9.05 38.80
C SER A 75 8.64 -9.87 37.62
N ALA A 76 7.77 -10.67 37.01
CA ALA A 76 8.02 -11.40 35.78
C ALA A 76 8.01 -10.44 34.58
N CYS A 77 8.52 -10.89 33.44
CA CYS A 77 8.44 -10.15 32.18
C CYS A 77 7.46 -10.84 31.24
N LEU A 78 6.45 -10.11 30.78
CA LEU A 78 5.59 -10.52 29.68
C LEU A 78 6.11 -9.88 28.40
N PHE A 79 6.81 -10.68 27.59
CA PHE A 79 7.23 -10.29 26.26
C PHE A 79 6.10 -10.54 25.29
N TYR A 80 5.79 -9.58 24.43
CA TYR A 80 4.86 -9.83 23.34
C TYR A 80 5.23 -9.04 22.09
N ARG A 81 4.86 -9.57 20.94
CA ARG A 81 5.01 -8.92 19.65
C ARG A 81 3.72 -9.03 18.88
N THR A 82 3.21 -7.89 18.44
CA THR A 82 2.08 -7.80 17.52
C THR A 82 2.65 -7.61 16.11
N PHE A 83 2.35 -8.52 15.20
CA PHE A 83 2.97 -8.60 13.88
C PHE A 83 1.94 -8.90 12.79
N ALA A 84 2.27 -8.50 11.57
CA ALA A 84 1.49 -8.81 10.38
C ALA A 84 1.95 -10.15 9.81
N ARG A 85 1.12 -11.18 9.94
CA ARG A 85 1.33 -12.48 9.29
C ARG A 85 0.74 -12.42 7.88
N PRO A 86 1.51 -12.71 6.83
CA PRO A 86 0.97 -12.78 5.49
C PRO A 86 -0.09 -13.88 5.35
N THR A 87 -1.23 -13.55 4.74
CA THR A 87 -2.27 -14.55 4.43
C THR A 87 -2.01 -15.24 3.10
N THR A 88 -1.32 -14.57 2.18
CA THR A 88 -0.97 -15.10 0.86
C THR A 88 0.49 -14.79 0.50
N GLY A 89 1.02 -15.57 -0.43
CA GLY A 89 2.32 -15.31 -1.07
C GLY A 89 2.27 -14.23 -2.16
N ASN A 90 1.07 -13.75 -2.51
CA ASN A 90 0.86 -12.81 -3.61
C ASN A 90 1.16 -11.37 -3.15
N THR A 91 1.89 -10.65 -3.99
CA THR A 91 2.11 -9.21 -3.85
C THR A 91 1.27 -8.47 -4.89
N PHE A 92 0.73 -7.34 -4.50
CA PHE A 92 -0.08 -6.47 -5.35
C PHE A 92 0.63 -5.13 -5.48
N GLU A 93 0.66 -4.59 -6.69
CA GLU A 93 1.10 -3.22 -6.93
C GLU A 93 -0.10 -2.29 -6.83
N LEU A 94 0.02 -1.24 -6.02
CA LEU A 94 -0.94 -0.15 -5.99
C LEU A 94 -0.54 0.86 -7.07
N ILE A 95 -1.39 1.00 -8.09
CA ILE A 95 -1.19 1.94 -9.19
C ILE A 95 -2.24 3.05 -9.08
N THR A 96 -1.79 4.30 -9.20
CA THR A 96 -2.64 5.48 -9.30
C THR A 96 -2.52 6.13 -10.68
N CYS A 97 -3.55 6.87 -11.07
CA CYS A 97 -3.61 7.61 -12.33
C CYS A 97 -3.67 9.12 -12.01
N PRO A 98 -2.54 9.77 -11.69
CA PRO A 98 -2.54 11.19 -11.34
C PRO A 98 -2.91 12.09 -12.53
N THR A 99 -2.64 11.62 -13.75
CA THR A 99 -2.92 12.33 -14.99
C THR A 99 -3.59 11.39 -15.99
N TRP A 100 -4.45 11.98 -16.81
CA TRP A 100 -5.17 11.29 -17.88
C TRP A 100 -4.84 11.96 -19.21
N GLU A 101 -4.51 11.13 -20.20
CA GLU A 101 -4.31 11.58 -21.57
C GLU A 101 -5.60 11.40 -22.37
N PHE A 102 -6.03 12.47 -23.02
CA PHE A 102 -7.25 12.48 -23.82
C PHE A 102 -6.92 12.35 -25.29
N ASN A 103 -7.18 11.16 -25.81
CA ASN A 103 -7.11 10.83 -27.22
C ASN A 103 -8.53 10.82 -27.80
N ILE A 104 -8.81 11.73 -28.75
CA ILE A 104 -10.13 11.87 -29.38
C ILE A 104 -10.03 11.29 -30.79
N HIS A 105 -10.60 10.10 -30.99
CA HIS A 105 -10.77 9.54 -32.33
C HIS A 105 -11.99 10.18 -32.98
N ALA A 106 -11.77 10.89 -34.09
CA ALA A 106 -12.83 11.54 -34.85
C ALA A 106 -12.80 11.11 -36.31
N SER A 107 -13.97 11.03 -36.94
CA SER A 107 -14.11 10.86 -38.39
C SER A 107 -14.65 12.16 -38.97
N LEU A 108 -13.90 12.76 -39.89
CA LEU A 108 -14.30 13.95 -40.62
C LEU A 108 -14.88 13.55 -41.97
N GLN A 109 -16.04 14.13 -42.30
CA GLN A 109 -16.67 14.00 -43.61
C GLN A 109 -16.88 15.40 -44.20
N LEU A 110 -16.25 15.67 -45.35
CA LEU A 110 -16.40 16.92 -46.07
C LEU A 110 -17.28 16.71 -47.30
N GLU A 111 -18.41 17.41 -47.33
CA GLU A 111 -19.33 17.41 -48.45
C GLU A 111 -19.27 18.75 -49.18
N VAL A 112 -18.81 18.73 -50.43
CA VAL A 112 -18.76 19.90 -51.30
C VAL A 112 -19.71 19.67 -52.47
N SER A 113 -20.62 20.62 -52.72
CA SER A 113 -21.60 20.52 -53.81
C SER A 113 -20.93 20.17 -55.14
N GLY A 114 -21.39 19.08 -55.77
CA GLY A 114 -20.85 18.58 -57.04
C GLY A 114 -19.56 17.73 -56.94
N ARG A 115 -19.06 17.40 -55.75
CA ARG A 115 -17.91 16.51 -55.53
C ARG A 115 -18.27 15.30 -54.67
N LYS A 116 -17.49 14.23 -54.78
CA LYS A 116 -17.62 13.06 -53.89
C LYS A 116 -17.27 13.46 -52.45
N PRO A 117 -17.99 12.93 -51.43
CA PRO A 117 -17.66 13.17 -50.04
C PRO A 117 -16.26 12.65 -49.73
N LEU A 118 -15.46 13.46 -49.05
CA LEU A 118 -14.12 13.09 -48.58
C LEU A 118 -14.26 12.65 -47.12
N MET A 119 -13.70 11.49 -46.78
CA MET A 119 -13.73 10.95 -45.41
C MET A 119 -12.30 10.74 -44.91
N GLU A 120 -12.04 11.15 -43.68
CA GLU A 120 -10.75 10.92 -43.01
C GLU A 120 -10.93 10.60 -41.53
N SER A 121 -10.21 9.60 -41.04
CA SER A 121 -10.17 9.23 -39.62
C SER A 121 -8.93 9.84 -38.99
N ILE A 122 -9.12 10.60 -37.91
CA ILE A 122 -8.08 11.42 -37.30
C ILE A 122 -8.02 11.20 -35.79
N LEU A 123 -6.82 11.35 -35.24
CA LEU A 123 -6.58 11.35 -33.81
C LEU A 123 -6.28 12.79 -33.36
N LEU A 124 -7.16 13.33 -32.52
CA LEU A 124 -7.07 14.68 -32.01
C LEU A 124 -6.63 14.67 -30.54
N HIS A 125 -5.81 15.65 -30.19
CA HIS A 125 -5.36 15.91 -28.82
C HIS A 125 -5.84 17.32 -28.40
N PRO A 126 -6.29 17.52 -27.15
CA PRO A 126 -6.67 18.85 -26.67
C PRO A 126 -5.57 19.88 -26.83
N GLY A 127 -5.94 21.08 -27.29
CA GLY A 127 -5.02 22.19 -27.52
C GLY A 127 -4.15 22.09 -28.77
N MET A 128 -4.23 20.99 -29.54
CA MET A 128 -3.51 20.82 -30.80
C MET A 128 -4.44 21.03 -32.00
N THR A 129 -4.02 21.86 -32.96
CA THR A 129 -4.75 22.07 -34.20
C THR A 129 -4.37 21.03 -35.24
N PHE A 130 -5.37 20.29 -35.71
CA PHE A 130 -5.24 19.42 -36.86
C PHE A 130 -5.73 20.14 -38.12
N ASN A 131 -4.92 20.13 -39.17
CA ASN A 131 -5.25 20.76 -40.45
C ASN A 131 -5.53 19.70 -41.50
N TRP A 132 -6.69 19.80 -42.14
CA TRP A 132 -7.13 18.92 -43.20
C TRP A 132 -7.79 19.71 -44.32
N ASN A 133 -7.16 19.70 -45.51
CA ASN A 133 -7.58 20.53 -46.64
C ASN A 133 -7.71 22.02 -46.25
N ASN A 134 -8.92 22.56 -46.31
CA ASN A 134 -9.29 23.93 -45.93
C ASN A 134 -10.00 23.99 -44.56
N VAL A 135 -9.92 22.92 -43.77
CA VAL A 135 -10.56 22.79 -42.46
C VAL A 135 -9.49 22.63 -41.39
N SER A 136 -9.54 23.48 -40.36
CA SER A 136 -8.71 23.37 -39.17
C SER A 136 -9.60 23.00 -37.99
N VAL A 137 -9.26 21.90 -37.31
CA VAL A 137 -10.01 21.40 -36.15
C VAL A 137 -9.10 21.46 -34.92
N THR A 138 -9.55 22.13 -33.87
CA THR A 138 -8.82 22.24 -32.60
C THR A 138 -9.75 21.85 -31.45
N PRO A 139 -9.51 20.75 -30.72
CA PRO A 139 -10.25 20.44 -29.52
C PRO A 139 -9.83 21.39 -28.40
N ILE A 140 -10.78 22.16 -27.86
CA ILE A 140 -10.51 23.23 -26.90
C ILE A 140 -10.52 22.70 -25.46
N ALA A 141 -11.46 21.81 -25.14
CA ALA A 141 -11.61 21.25 -23.80
C ALA A 141 -12.22 19.86 -23.86
N VAL A 142 -11.90 19.04 -22.85
CA VAL A 142 -12.54 17.75 -22.59
C VAL A 142 -13.00 17.76 -21.14
N ALA A 143 -14.26 17.42 -20.91
CA ALA A 143 -14.83 17.27 -19.58
C ALA A 143 -15.00 15.78 -19.29
N ALA A 144 -14.25 15.26 -18.32
CA ALA A 144 -14.52 13.95 -17.77
C ALA A 144 -15.67 14.07 -16.73
N PRO A 145 -16.61 13.12 -16.69
CA PRO A 145 -17.59 13.08 -15.60
C PRO A 145 -16.86 12.97 -14.25
N PRO A 146 -17.39 13.58 -13.18
CA PRO A 146 -16.77 13.49 -11.87
C PRO A 146 -16.63 12.03 -11.46
N ALA A 147 -15.45 11.66 -10.94
CA ALA A 147 -15.24 10.34 -10.38
C ALA A 147 -16.27 10.09 -9.25
N PRO A 148 -16.82 8.87 -9.14
CA PRO A 148 -17.73 8.54 -8.04
C PRO A 148 -17.02 8.76 -6.70
N ALA A 149 -17.75 9.39 -5.77
CA ALA A 149 -17.32 9.68 -4.41
C ALA A 149 -17.19 8.42 -3.55
#